data_AF-A0AAD2ZG67-F1
#
_entry.id   AF-A0AAD2ZG67-F1
#
_cell.length_a   1.000
_cell.length_b   1.000
_cell.length_c   1.000
_cell.angle_alpha   90.00
_cell.angle_beta   90.00
_cell.angle_gamma   90.00
#
_symmetry.space_group_name_H-M   'P 1'
#
loop_
_entity.id
_entity.type
_entity.pdbx_description
1 polymer ?
#
loop_
_entity_poly.entity_id
_entity_poly.type
_entity_poly.pdbx_seq_one_letter_code
_entity_poly.pdbx_strand_id
1 'polypeptide(L)'
;CNRPSFVVSGDDGKITISENGKVTLPSHQHSETLIEFAIDYLKNNKKQGLMQRIGRCMGYLQVAAEIEALASGADKDAIVREALLRNFNTPPFKKVPAYWLHPGLTYLKVRI
;
A
#
# COMPACT_ATOMS: atom_id res chain seq x y z
N CYS A 1 -8.00 -6.66 16.02
CA CYS A 1 -6.95 -6.08 15.18
C CYS A 1 -6.60 -4.72 15.72
N ASN A 2 -5.31 -4.48 15.97
CA ASN A 2 -4.85 -3.19 16.48
C ASN A 2 -4.92 -2.19 15.35
N ARG A 3 -5.91 -1.30 15.40
CA ARG A 3 -6.08 -0.27 14.37
C ARG A 3 -4.87 0.67 14.39
N PRO A 4 -4.36 1.13 13.24
CA PRO A 4 -3.33 2.16 13.20
C PRO A 4 -3.77 3.41 13.98
N SER A 5 -2.82 4.07 14.63
CA SER A 5 -3.04 5.33 15.37
C SER A 5 -3.37 6.51 14.46
N PHE A 6 -3.05 6.38 13.17
CA PHE A 6 -3.33 7.37 12.13
C PHE A 6 -4.51 6.97 11.26
N VAL A 7 -5.07 7.95 10.56
CA VAL A 7 -6.13 7.76 9.58
C VAL A 7 -5.56 8.04 8.19
N VAL A 8 -5.79 7.12 7.26
CA VAL A 8 -5.53 7.35 5.83
C VAL A 8 -6.84 7.75 5.16
N SER A 9 -6.80 8.86 4.43
CA SER A 9 -7.91 9.33 3.59
C SER A 9 -7.45 9.46 2.15
N GLY A 10 -8.33 9.19 1.19
CA GLY A 10 -8.08 9.42 -0.24
C GLY A 10 -9.01 10.51 -0.75
N ASP A 11 -8.46 11.60 -1.24
CA ASP A 11 -9.21 12.71 -1.86
C ASP A 11 -8.54 13.13 -3.17
N ASP A 12 -9.34 13.40 -4.21
CA ASP A 12 -8.88 13.80 -5.55
C ASP A 12 -7.66 13.03 -6.09
N GLY A 13 -7.61 11.72 -5.87
CA GLY A 13 -6.52 10.89 -6.37
C GLY A 13 -5.23 10.94 -5.55
N LYS A 14 -5.22 11.57 -4.36
CA LYS A 14 -4.08 11.62 -3.43
C LYS A 14 -4.43 11.04 -2.08
N ILE A 15 -3.46 10.38 -1.44
CA ILE A 15 -3.60 9.99 -0.04
C ILE A 15 -3.14 11.10 0.90
N THR A 16 -3.87 11.27 2.00
CA THR A 16 -3.48 12.09 3.14
C THR A 16 -3.46 11.23 4.39
N ILE A 17 -2.47 11.47 5.25
CA ILE A 17 -2.36 10.82 6.56
C ILE A 17 -2.66 11.87 7.61
N SER A 18 -3.49 11.50 8.59
CA SER A 18 -3.83 12.34 9.73
C SER A 18 -3.50 11.64 11.04
N GLU A 19 -2.72 12.29 11.88
CA GLU A 19 -2.36 11.87 13.23
C GLU A 19 -2.85 12.90 14.25
N ASN A 20 -3.61 12.45 15.25
CA ASN A 20 -4.18 13.33 16.28
C ASN A 20 -4.93 14.55 15.69
N GLY A 21 -5.62 14.36 14.56
CA GLY A 21 -6.36 15.40 13.84
C GLY A 21 -5.50 16.36 13.01
N LYS A 22 -4.19 16.12 12.87
CA LYS A 22 -3.28 16.92 12.05
C LYS A 22 -2.82 16.14 10.84
N VAL A 23 -2.82 16.79 9.68
CA VAL A 23 -2.27 16.22 8.45
C VAL A 23 -0.75 16.12 8.59
N THR A 24 -0.20 14.95 8.30
CA THR A 24 1.23 14.65 8.33
C THR A 24 1.69 14.12 6.97
N LEU A 25 2.99 14.25 6.69
CA LEU A 25 3.58 13.69 5.48
C LEU A 25 3.63 12.15 5.58
N PRO A 26 3.40 11.44 4.46
CA PRO A 26 3.70 10.01 4.37
C PRO A 26 5.12 9.70 4.79
N SER A 27 5.28 8.58 5.49
CA SER A 27 6.57 8.14 6.01
C SER A 27 6.68 6.62 5.94
N HIS A 28 7.90 6.12 5.97
CA HIS A 28 8.18 4.69 6.01
C HIS A 28 7.45 3.99 7.17
N GLN A 29 7.44 4.61 8.36
CA GLN A 29 6.74 4.08 9.54
C GLN A 29 5.23 3.90 9.29
N HIS A 30 4.58 4.83 8.56
CA HIS A 30 3.17 4.70 8.22
C HIS A 30 2.93 3.48 7.31
N SER A 31 3.83 3.24 6.35
CA SER A 31 3.78 2.09 5.45
C SER A 31 3.91 0.77 6.22
N GLU A 32 4.94 0.64 7.05
CA GLU A 32 5.18 -0.55 7.88
C GLU A 32 4.01 -0.84 8.82
N THR A 33 3.51 0.19 9.52
CA THR A 33 2.35 0.05 10.43
C THR A 33 1.12 -0.48 9.69
N LEU A 34 0.90 -0.05 8.44
CA LEU A 34 -0.23 -0.50 7.64
C LEU A 34 -0.05 -1.95 7.14
N ILE A 35 1.19 -2.36 6.83
CA ILE A 35 1.54 -3.74 6.50
C ILE A 35 1.28 -4.66 7.70
N GLU A 36 1.77 -4.29 8.89
CA GLU A 36 1.55 -5.05 10.12
C GLU A 36 0.05 -5.21 10.42
N PHE A 37 -0.71 -4.13 10.28
CA PHE A 37 -2.15 -4.17 10.43
C PHE A 37 -2.82 -5.08 9.40
N ALA A 38 -2.41 -5.04 8.12
CA ALA A 38 -2.96 -5.91 7.09
C ALA A 38 -2.68 -7.40 7.40
N ILE A 39 -1.49 -7.73 7.89
CA ILE A 39 -1.13 -9.10 8.29
C ILE A 39 -1.97 -9.56 9.48
N ASP A 40 -2.09 -8.74 10.53
CA ASP A 40 -2.93 -9.04 11.70
C ASP A 40 -4.40 -9.20 11.30
N TYR A 41 -4.92 -8.30 10.46
CA TYR A 41 -6.29 -8.37 9.94
C TYR A 41 -6.55 -9.66 9.17
N LEU A 42 -5.62 -10.04 8.29
CA LEU A 42 -5.72 -11.27 7.52
C LEU A 42 -5.73 -12.50 8.43
N LYS A 43 -4.83 -12.57 9.42
CA LYS A 43 -4.68 -13.73 10.31
C LYS A 43 -5.81 -13.86 11.33
N ASN A 44 -6.20 -12.74 11.94
CA ASN A 44 -6.94 -12.77 13.20
C ASN A 44 -8.41 -12.32 13.08
N ASN A 45 -8.82 -11.63 12.00
CA ASN A 45 -10.21 -11.17 11.87
C ASN A 45 -11.18 -12.23 11.34
N LYS A 46 -11.25 -13.38 12.00
CA LYS A 46 -12.07 -14.54 11.56
C LYS A 46 -13.58 -14.31 11.54
N LYS A 47 -14.07 -13.18 12.10
CA LYS A 47 -15.48 -12.77 12.01
C LYS A 47 -15.89 -12.40 10.58
N GLN A 48 -14.93 -12.03 9.72
CA GLN A 48 -15.14 -11.73 8.31
C GLN A 48 -14.78 -12.96 7.45
N GLY A 49 -15.48 -13.11 6.32
CA GLY A 49 -15.19 -14.17 5.35
C GLY A 49 -13.75 -14.07 4.82
N LEU A 50 -13.15 -15.21 4.43
CA LEU A 50 -11.77 -15.24 3.94
C LEU A 50 -11.55 -14.30 2.74
N MET A 51 -12.45 -14.32 1.76
CA MET A 51 -12.36 -13.44 0.58
C MET A 51 -12.46 -11.95 0.93
N GLN A 52 -13.30 -11.59 1.90
CA GLN A 52 -13.41 -10.21 2.38
C GLN A 52 -12.11 -9.76 3.06
N ARG A 53 -11.48 -10.64 3.84
CA ARG A 53 -10.18 -10.37 4.44
C ARG A 53 -9.10 -10.19 3.38
N ILE A 54 -9.00 -11.12 2.42
CA ILE A 54 -8.03 -11.03 1.32
C ILE A 54 -8.20 -9.71 0.56
N GLY A 55 -9.42 -9.37 0.12
CA GLY A 55 -9.68 -8.14 -0.62
C GLY A 55 -9.32 -6.88 0.16
N ARG A 56 -9.69 -6.81 1.45
CA ARG A 56 -9.33 -5.66 2.30
C ARG A 56 -7.82 -5.54 2.50
N CYS A 57 -7.12 -6.65 2.74
CA CYS A 57 -5.67 -6.65 2.92
C CYS A 57 -4.93 -6.27 1.64
N MET A 58 -5.41 -6.68 0.46
CA MET A 58 -4.86 -6.19 -0.81
C MET A 58 -4.97 -4.66 -0.92
N GLY A 59 -6.11 -4.09 -0.54
CA GLY A 59 -6.30 -2.62 -0.50
C GLY A 59 -5.34 -1.93 0.48
N TYR A 60 -5.18 -2.46 1.70
CA TYR A 60 -4.20 -1.92 2.66
C TYR A 60 -2.77 -1.97 2.13
N LEU A 61 -2.38 -3.05 1.45
CA LEU A 61 -1.04 -3.18 0.87
C LEU A 61 -0.83 -2.25 -0.33
N GLN A 62 -1.87 -1.97 -1.12
CA GLN A 62 -1.81 -0.94 -2.18
C GLN A 62 -1.56 0.45 -1.59
N VAL A 63 -2.29 0.80 -0.52
CA VAL A 63 -2.11 2.08 0.18
C VAL A 63 -0.73 2.16 0.83
N ALA A 64 -0.24 1.08 1.45
CA ALA A 64 1.11 1.04 2.04
C ALA A 64 2.19 1.29 0.98
N ALA A 65 2.06 0.67 -0.20
CA ALA A 65 2.98 0.91 -1.32
C ALA A 65 2.96 2.37 -1.81
N GLU A 66 1.78 3.01 -1.85
CA GLU A 66 1.67 4.43 -2.20
C GLU A 66 2.33 5.33 -1.15
N ILE A 67 2.10 5.06 0.14
CA ILE A 67 2.76 5.77 1.24
C ILE A 67 4.28 5.66 1.12
N GLU A 68 4.80 4.46 0.90
CA GLU A 68 6.24 4.21 0.76
C GLU A 68 6.83 4.96 -0.44
N ALA A 69 6.11 4.97 -1.56
CA ALA A 69 6.54 5.68 -2.76
C ALA A 69 6.61 7.19 -2.55
N LEU A 70 5.60 7.78 -1.89
CA LEU A 70 5.61 9.19 -1.52
C LEU A 70 6.71 9.51 -0.50
N ALA A 71 6.91 8.65 0.50
CA ALA A 71 7.97 8.81 1.49
C ALA A 71 9.38 8.75 0.87
N SER A 72 9.53 7.96 -0.20
CA SER A 72 10.78 7.86 -0.99
C SER A 72 11.01 9.04 -1.93
N GLY A 73 10.02 9.93 -2.12
CA GLY A 73 10.09 11.03 -3.08
C GLY A 73 9.88 10.60 -4.54
N ALA A 74 9.25 9.44 -4.78
CA ALA A 74 8.99 8.95 -6.14
C ALA A 74 8.02 9.85 -6.93
N ASP A 75 7.27 10.72 -6.27
CA ASP A 75 6.42 11.75 -6.88
C ASP A 75 7.23 12.94 -7.44
N LYS A 76 8.49 13.09 -7.01
CA LYS A 76 9.35 14.24 -7.33
C LYS A 76 10.55 13.87 -8.20
N ASP A 77 10.97 12.61 -8.16
CA ASP A 77 12.16 12.13 -8.87
C ASP A 77 11.81 10.90 -9.73
N ALA A 78 11.96 11.05 -11.05
CA ALA A 78 11.68 10.01 -12.03
C ALA A 78 12.61 8.79 -11.90
N ILE A 79 13.88 8.98 -11.53
CA ILE A 79 14.84 7.89 -11.35
C ILE A 79 14.44 7.08 -10.12
N VAL A 80 14.07 7.75 -9.03
CA VAL A 80 13.56 7.08 -7.82
C VAL A 80 12.27 6.33 -8.12
N ARG A 81 11.34 6.96 -8.86
CA ARG A 81 10.08 6.34 -9.31
C ARG A 81 10.32 5.06 -10.11
N GLU A 82 11.20 5.11 -11.11
CA GLU A 82 11.54 3.95 -11.93
C GLU A 82 12.17 2.83 -11.13
N ALA A 83 13.14 3.14 -10.25
CA ALA A 83 13.77 2.17 -9.38
C ALA A 83 12.75 1.49 -8.45
N LEU A 84 11.84 2.27 -7.85
CA LEU A 84 10.80 1.76 -6.97
C LEU A 84 9.80 0.87 -7.71
N LEU A 85 9.28 1.33 -8.85
CA LEU A 85 8.35 0.55 -9.67
C LEU A 85 8.98 -0.77 -10.15
N ARG A 86 10.28 -0.77 -10.48
CA ARG A 86 11.02 -1.98 -10.83
C ARG A 86 11.09 -2.95 -9.66
N ASN A 87 11.42 -2.48 -8.45
CA ASN A 87 11.48 -3.30 -7.25
C ASN A 87 10.09 -3.86 -6.87
N PHE A 88 9.05 -3.02 -6.97
CA PHE A 88 7.68 -3.42 -6.69
C PHE A 88 7.16 -4.49 -7.67
N ASN A 89 7.65 -4.49 -8.92
CA ASN A 89 7.29 -5.46 -9.93
C ASN A 89 7.99 -6.83 -9.74
N THR A 90 7.87 -7.42 -8.55
CA THR A 90 8.47 -8.70 -8.18
C THR A 90 7.36 -9.72 -7.87
N PRO A 91 6.75 -10.36 -8.89
CA PRO A 91 5.69 -11.32 -8.67
C PRO A 91 6.22 -12.59 -7.98
N PRO A 92 5.41 -13.30 -7.17
CA PRO A 92 5.86 -14.44 -6.37
C PRO A 92 6.05 -15.74 -7.19
N PHE A 93 6.20 -15.65 -8.51
CA PHE A 93 6.31 -16.80 -9.41
C PHE A 93 7.73 -16.96 -9.93
N LYS A 94 8.22 -18.21 -10.00
CA LYS A 94 9.49 -18.54 -10.67
C LYS A 94 9.44 -18.24 -12.18
N LYS A 95 8.28 -18.50 -12.80
CA LYS A 95 7.97 -18.13 -14.19
C LYS A 95 6.61 -17.44 -14.18
N VAL A 96 6.59 -16.18 -14.60
CA VAL A 96 5.36 -15.36 -14.58
C VAL A 96 4.35 -15.95 -15.58
N PRO A 97 3.09 -16.23 -15.16
CA PRO A 97 2.03 -16.66 -16.07
C PRO A 97 1.76 -15.61 -17.16
N ALA A 98 1.42 -16.07 -18.37
CA ALA A 98 1.19 -15.18 -19.52
C ALA A 98 0.10 -14.11 -19.30
N TYR A 99 -0.89 -14.40 -18.45
CA TYR A 99 -2.01 -13.51 -18.13
C TYR A 99 -1.98 -12.99 -16.69
N TRP A 100 -0.78 -12.94 -16.09
CA TRP A 100 -0.63 -12.35 -14.75
C TRP A 100 -0.96 -10.87 -14.79
N LEU A 101 -2.01 -10.49 -14.07
CA LEU A 101 -2.32 -9.09 -13.84
C LEU A 101 -1.36 -8.56 -12.78
N HIS A 102 -0.84 -7.35 -12.99
CA HIS A 102 -0.04 -6.63 -12.00
C HIS A 102 -0.89 -5.53 -11.36
N PRO A 103 -1.97 -5.84 -10.61
CA PRO A 103 -2.92 -4.85 -10.15
C PRO A 103 -2.28 -3.83 -9.21
N GLY A 104 -1.35 -4.26 -8.34
CA GLY A 104 -0.61 -3.35 -7.47
C GLY A 104 0.28 -2.38 -8.26
N LEU A 105 0.98 -2.86 -9.29
CA LEU A 105 1.87 -2.02 -10.10
C LEU A 105 1.08 -1.05 -10.96
N THR A 106 -0.02 -1.52 -11.55
CA THR A 106 -0.93 -0.71 -12.36
C THR A 106 -1.54 0.39 -11.51
N TYR A 107 -1.99 0.05 -10.30
CA TYR A 107 -2.43 1.02 -9.30
C TYR A 107 -1.33 2.06 -9.04
N LEU A 108 -0.13 1.62 -8.66
CA LEU A 108 0.93 2.54 -8.23
C LEU A 108 1.34 3.51 -9.35
N LYS A 109 1.48 3.04 -10.61
CA LYS A 109 1.77 3.89 -11.78
C LYS A 109 0.78 5.03 -12.01
N VAL A 110 -0.47 4.86 -11.61
CA VAL A 110 -1.53 5.87 -11.75
C VAL A 110 -1.49 6.87 -10.59
N ARG A 111 -0.92 6.48 -9.44
CA ARG A 111 -0.99 7.21 -8.17
C ARG A 111 0.23 8.05 -7.87
N ILE A 112 1.40 7.65 -8.37
CA ILE A 112 2.68 8.35 -8.16
C ILE A 112 3.24 8.91 -9.45
#